data_AF-A0A958IMS9-F1
#
_entry.id   AF-A0A958IMS9-F1
#
_cell.length_a   1.000
_cell.length_b   1.000
_cell.length_c   1.000
_cell.angle_alpha   90.00
_cell.angle_beta   90.00
_cell.angle_gamma   90.00
#
_symmetry.space_group_name_H-M   'P 1'
#
loop_
_entity.id
_entity.type
_entity.pdbx_description
1 polymer ?
#
loop_
_entity_poly.entity_id
_entity_poly.type
_entity_poly.pdbx_seq_one_letter_code
_entity_poly.pdbx_strand_id
1 'polypeptide(L)'
;MRMIILGCILAATIAGFAQPDDPITAGKASLSEASNLAALIKFAESQNPGLQSDWAKWQAATQQANSSGKLPNPTITYGYMAQSLRDFGETRENRFTVNQGFPWFGTLRQQRKIADAEANRELARYERTKRDLHFRIKASYFEYALIRQKLAIISNNIQLMQDVEEVVLAKFRTGENTYATLLKIQVELERLNDEQKSYEQLLPVTHARLNYLLNRPADAVLPVDPQIELDTIAIDFETLTAALSEKNPEMQIATATSEQSRSALQLVQKSNYPAFGLGIQYQQMGNMNGVNLPDPVMVSVSVSLPLWFGKNKAAVAAAQTRKKAAD
;
A
#
# COMPACT_ATOMS: atom_id res chain seq x y z
N MET A 1 42.61 23.48 -30.76
CA MET A 1 42.87 23.00 -29.39
C MET A 1 41.58 22.35 -28.88
N ARG A 2 41.53 21.01 -28.85
CA ARG A 2 40.32 20.23 -28.52
C ARG A 2 40.19 20.10 -27.00
N MET A 3 39.11 20.62 -26.42
CA MET A 3 38.81 20.56 -24.99
C MET A 3 37.88 19.36 -24.75
N ILE A 4 38.40 18.30 -24.13
CA ILE A 4 37.67 17.07 -23.80
C ILE A 4 36.98 17.29 -22.46
N ILE A 5 35.65 17.33 -22.46
CA ILE A 5 34.81 17.37 -21.26
C ILE A 5 34.65 15.92 -20.77
N LEU A 6 35.25 15.61 -19.62
CA LEU A 6 35.13 14.30 -18.98
C LEU A 6 33.88 14.27 -18.10
N GLY A 7 32.78 13.71 -18.64
CA GLY A 7 31.57 13.42 -17.90
C GLY A 7 31.68 12.07 -17.18
N CYS A 8 31.87 12.08 -15.87
CA CYS A 8 31.73 10.88 -15.04
C CYS A 8 30.27 10.75 -14.57
N ILE A 9 29.48 9.96 -15.31
CA ILE A 9 28.18 9.46 -14.85
C ILE A 9 28.46 8.30 -13.90
N LEU A 10 28.28 8.53 -12.60
CA LEU A 10 28.34 7.49 -11.59
C LEU A 10 26.99 6.74 -11.60
N ALA A 11 26.92 5.63 -12.33
CA ALA A 11 25.80 4.71 -12.27
C ALA A 11 25.83 3.98 -10.91
N ALA A 12 24.99 4.44 -9.97
CA ALA A 12 24.78 3.72 -8.72
C ALA A 12 23.87 2.53 -8.98
N THR A 13 24.44 1.33 -8.90
CA THR A 13 23.73 0.05 -8.87
C THR A 13 22.76 0.03 -7.68
N ILE A 14 21.47 -0.05 -7.99
CA ILE A 14 20.40 -0.23 -7.01
C ILE A 14 20.48 -1.69 -6.55
N ALA A 15 20.78 -1.91 -5.26
CA ALA A 15 20.59 -3.19 -4.62
C ALA A 15 19.10 -3.56 -4.74
N GLY A 16 18.81 -4.66 -5.43
CA GLY A 16 17.45 -5.11 -5.70
C GLY A 16 16.72 -5.49 -4.42
N PHE A 17 15.75 -4.69 -4.02
CA PHE A 17 14.61 -5.21 -3.28
C PHE A 17 13.82 -6.10 -4.24
N ALA A 18 13.48 -7.32 -3.83
CA ALA A 18 12.56 -8.18 -4.57
C ALA A 18 11.24 -7.42 -4.74
N GLN A 19 11.00 -6.94 -5.96
CA GLN A 19 9.80 -6.18 -6.30
C GLN A 19 8.64 -7.18 -6.41
N PRO A 20 7.53 -7.00 -5.66
CA PRO A 20 6.36 -7.85 -5.83
C PRO A 20 5.84 -7.70 -7.28
N ASP A 21 5.20 -8.75 -7.79
CA ASP A 21 4.63 -8.71 -9.14
C ASP A 21 3.58 -7.59 -9.25
N ASP A 22 3.66 -6.80 -10.32
CA ASP A 22 2.75 -5.69 -10.57
C ASP A 22 1.33 -6.23 -10.88
N PRO A 23 0.32 -5.97 -10.03
CA PRO A 23 -1.04 -6.46 -10.22
C PRO A 23 -1.72 -5.85 -11.45
N ILE A 24 -1.21 -4.73 -11.99
CA ILE A 24 -1.77 -4.05 -13.16
C ILE A 24 -1.32 -4.70 -14.47
N THR A 25 -0.11 -5.29 -14.49
CA THR A 25 0.48 -5.89 -15.70
C THR A 25 0.21 -7.41 -15.78
N ALA A 26 -0.22 -8.05 -14.69
CA ALA A 26 -0.76 -9.40 -14.72
C ALA A 26 -2.03 -9.42 -15.59
N GLY A 27 -1.88 -9.94 -16.81
CA GLY A 27 -2.89 -9.88 -17.88
C GLY A 27 -4.30 -10.14 -17.38
N LYS A 28 -5.25 -9.32 -17.86
CA LYS A 28 -6.69 -9.36 -17.50
C LYS A 28 -7.14 -10.82 -17.36
N ALA A 29 -7.21 -11.30 -16.13
CA ALA A 29 -7.74 -12.63 -15.86
C ALA A 29 -9.18 -12.64 -16.41
N SER A 30 -9.54 -13.65 -17.17
CA SER A 30 -10.90 -13.82 -17.67
C SER A 30 -11.58 -14.94 -16.88
N LEU A 31 -12.76 -14.68 -16.34
CA LEU A 31 -13.57 -15.71 -15.72
C LEU A 31 -14.29 -16.54 -16.80
N SER A 32 -14.18 -17.86 -16.72
CA SER A 32 -14.96 -18.83 -17.50
C SER A 32 -15.89 -19.66 -16.60
N GLU A 33 -16.83 -20.41 -17.18
CA GLU A 33 -17.79 -21.27 -16.45
C GLU A 33 -17.14 -22.36 -15.57
N ALA A 34 -15.84 -22.64 -15.76
CA ALA A 34 -15.06 -23.57 -14.94
C ALA A 34 -14.20 -22.87 -13.87
N SER A 35 -14.46 -21.60 -13.58
CA SER A 35 -13.66 -20.82 -12.63
C SER A 35 -13.86 -21.33 -11.21
N ASN A 36 -12.79 -21.80 -10.58
CA ASN A 36 -12.79 -22.14 -9.16
C ASN A 36 -12.51 -20.92 -8.27
N LEU A 37 -12.59 -21.10 -6.95
CA LEU A 37 -12.30 -20.05 -5.96
C LEU A 37 -10.93 -19.38 -6.18
N ALA A 38 -9.92 -20.13 -6.61
CA ALA A 38 -8.59 -19.57 -6.87
C ALA A 38 -8.59 -18.63 -8.09
N ALA A 39 -9.34 -18.96 -9.15
CA ALA A 39 -9.53 -18.09 -10.30
C ALA A 39 -10.27 -16.79 -9.93
N LEU A 40 -11.31 -16.88 -9.09
CA LEU A 40 -12.03 -15.71 -8.58
C LEU A 40 -11.12 -14.76 -7.79
N ILE A 41 -10.27 -15.31 -6.92
CA ILE A 41 -9.33 -14.51 -6.13
C ILE A 41 -8.34 -13.78 -7.05
N LYS A 42 -7.70 -14.49 -7.99
CA LYS A 42 -6.78 -13.87 -8.96
C LYS A 42 -7.45 -12.80 -9.81
N PHE A 43 -8.69 -13.05 -10.24
CA PHE A 43 -9.47 -12.05 -10.96
C PHE A 43 -9.68 -10.79 -10.12
N ALA A 44 -10.12 -10.95 -8.88
CA ALA A 44 -10.35 -9.83 -7.97
C ALA A 44 -9.07 -9.04 -7.70
N GLU A 45 -7.93 -9.70 -7.47
CA GLU A 45 -6.63 -9.05 -7.28
C GLU A 45 -6.32 -8.08 -8.43
N SER A 46 -6.56 -8.50 -9.69
CA SER A 46 -6.28 -7.67 -10.87
C SER A 46 -7.26 -6.51 -11.07
N GLN A 47 -8.52 -6.69 -10.65
CA GLN A 47 -9.60 -5.73 -10.91
C GLN A 47 -9.93 -4.81 -9.74
N ASN A 48 -9.35 -5.03 -8.54
CA ASN A 48 -9.72 -4.28 -7.34
C ASN A 48 -9.06 -2.88 -7.30
N PRO A 49 -9.86 -1.78 -7.33
CA PRO A 49 -9.31 -0.42 -7.32
C PRO A 49 -8.58 -0.06 -6.01
N GLY A 50 -8.99 -0.66 -4.89
CA GLY A 50 -8.34 -0.47 -3.58
C GLY A 50 -6.91 -1.02 -3.57
N LEU A 51 -6.71 -2.23 -4.12
CA LEU A 51 -5.37 -2.81 -4.28
C LEU A 51 -4.50 -2.00 -5.24
N GLN A 52 -5.06 -1.54 -6.36
CA GLN A 52 -4.34 -0.68 -7.30
C GLN A 52 -3.91 0.65 -6.65
N SER A 53 -4.77 1.23 -5.81
CA SER A 53 -4.44 2.45 -5.05
C SER A 53 -3.32 2.22 -4.04
N ASP A 54 -3.39 1.16 -3.25
CA ASP A 54 -2.36 0.86 -2.25
C ASP A 54 -1.02 0.49 -2.91
N TRP A 55 -1.05 -0.20 -4.05
CA TRP A 55 0.12 -0.47 -4.88
C TRP A 55 0.79 0.82 -5.37
N ALA A 56 0.01 1.76 -5.91
CA ALA A 56 0.53 3.05 -6.37
C ALA A 56 1.14 3.88 -5.22
N LYS A 57 0.54 3.84 -4.01
CA LYS A 57 1.11 4.49 -2.81
C LYS A 57 2.45 3.88 -2.44
N TRP A 58 2.56 2.56 -2.45
CA TRP A 58 3.81 1.86 -2.19
C TRP A 58 4.89 2.21 -3.22
N GLN A 59 4.55 2.24 -4.52
CA GLN A 59 5.49 2.67 -5.56
C GLN A 59 5.97 4.11 -5.34
N ALA A 60 5.05 5.03 -5.05
CA ALA A 60 5.39 6.42 -4.76
C ALA A 60 6.31 6.54 -3.52
N ALA A 61 6.00 5.82 -2.44
CA ALA A 61 6.82 5.78 -1.23
C ALA A 61 8.22 5.20 -1.51
N THR A 62 8.32 4.18 -2.35
CA THR A 62 9.61 3.60 -2.77
C THR A 62 10.44 4.59 -3.57
N GLN A 63 9.84 5.35 -4.49
CA GLN A 63 10.55 6.40 -5.22
C GLN A 63 10.93 7.59 -4.32
N GLN A 64 10.09 7.91 -3.33
CA GLN A 64 10.42 8.89 -2.30
C GLN A 64 11.61 8.43 -1.47
N ALA A 65 11.71 7.14 -1.13
CA ALA A 65 12.89 6.59 -0.49
C ALA A 65 14.12 6.77 -1.39
N ASN A 66 14.03 6.45 -2.68
CA ASN A 66 15.11 6.58 -3.68
C ASN A 66 15.67 8.00 -3.82
N SER A 67 14.82 9.00 -3.73
CA SER A 67 15.22 10.41 -3.74
C SER A 67 15.63 10.94 -2.36
N SER A 68 15.28 10.25 -1.27
CA SER A 68 15.61 10.66 0.11
C SER A 68 17.07 10.33 0.48
N GLY A 69 17.63 11.15 1.39
CA GLY A 69 19.01 10.98 1.84
C GLY A 69 20.07 11.28 0.78
N LYS A 70 19.72 12.08 -0.22
CA LYS A 70 20.65 12.64 -1.19
C LYS A 70 21.14 14.01 -0.73
N LEU A 71 22.29 14.43 -1.24
CA LEU A 71 22.77 15.79 -0.97
C LEU A 71 21.74 16.81 -1.49
N PRO A 72 21.55 17.93 -0.78
CA PRO A 72 20.77 19.05 -1.29
C PRO A 72 21.30 19.49 -2.65
N ASN A 73 20.42 20.00 -3.52
CA ASN A 73 20.84 20.51 -4.82
C ASN A 73 21.89 21.62 -4.65
N PRO A 74 22.93 21.65 -5.51
CA PRO A 74 23.84 22.78 -5.55
C PRO A 74 23.07 24.04 -5.95
N THR A 75 23.45 25.17 -5.36
CA THR A 75 22.88 26.49 -5.68
C THR A 75 23.86 27.24 -6.57
N ILE A 76 23.38 27.69 -7.73
CA ILE A 76 24.14 28.53 -8.65
C ILE A 76 23.60 29.95 -8.52
N THR A 77 24.48 30.89 -8.20
CA THR A 77 24.14 32.30 -8.04
C THR A 77 24.92 33.13 -9.07
N TYR A 78 24.21 33.91 -9.87
CA TYR A 78 24.78 34.94 -10.71
C TYR A 78 24.56 36.30 -10.06
N GLY A 79 25.64 37.06 -9.85
CA GLY A 79 25.63 38.42 -9.36
C GLY A 79 26.19 39.37 -10.41
N TYR A 80 25.50 40.47 -10.65
CA TYR A 80 25.94 41.55 -11.52
C TYR A 80 26.01 42.85 -10.72
N MET A 81 27.15 43.54 -10.79
CA MET A 81 27.31 44.84 -10.15
C MET A 81 26.73 45.95 -11.05
N ALA A 82 25.52 46.42 -10.73
CA ALA A 82 24.81 47.44 -11.51
C ALA A 82 25.33 48.87 -11.33
N GLN A 83 26.06 49.15 -10.24
CA GLN A 83 26.67 50.45 -9.97
C GLN A 83 28.06 50.24 -9.36
N SER A 84 29.06 50.91 -9.92
CA SER A 84 30.43 50.89 -9.40
C SER A 84 30.61 51.92 -8.27
N LEU A 85 31.59 51.68 -7.39
CA LEU A 85 31.97 52.67 -6.39
C LEU A 85 32.62 53.87 -7.08
N ARG A 86 32.23 55.08 -6.64
CA ARG A 86 32.58 56.37 -7.25
C ARG A 86 34.09 56.60 -7.41
N ASP A 87 34.90 55.98 -6.54
CA ASP A 87 36.36 56.15 -6.50
C ASP A 87 37.15 55.08 -7.29
N PHE A 88 36.48 54.05 -7.83
CA PHE A 88 37.12 52.91 -8.51
C PHE A 88 36.85 52.85 -10.04
N GLY A 89 36.24 53.88 -10.63
CA GLY A 89 35.91 53.91 -12.07
C GLY A 89 34.70 53.04 -12.46
N GLU A 90 34.46 52.80 -13.75
CA GLU A 90 33.42 51.87 -14.26
C GLU A 90 33.84 50.40 -14.10
N THR A 91 34.07 49.94 -12.87
CA THR A 91 34.34 48.51 -12.64
C THR A 91 33.04 47.72 -12.79
N ARG A 92 32.94 46.93 -13.86
CA ARG A 92 31.85 45.97 -14.07
C ARG A 92 32.31 44.61 -13.54
N GLU A 93 31.66 44.12 -12.48
CA GLU A 93 31.97 42.82 -11.91
C GLU A 93 30.83 41.82 -12.14
N ASN A 94 31.15 40.69 -12.75
CA ASN A 94 30.27 39.54 -12.82
C ASN A 94 30.73 38.50 -11.80
N ARG A 95 29.80 37.90 -11.06
CA ARG A 95 30.10 36.89 -10.05
C ARG A 95 29.27 35.65 -10.31
N PHE A 96 29.93 34.51 -10.44
CA PHE A 96 29.32 33.19 -10.56
C PHE A 96 29.70 32.39 -9.34
N THR A 97 28.72 31.97 -8.53
CA THR A 97 28.96 31.17 -7.32
C THR A 97 28.22 29.85 -7.42
N VAL A 98 28.92 28.75 -7.19
CA VAL A 98 28.33 27.41 -6.99
C VAL A 98 28.52 27.03 -5.54
N ASN A 99 27.45 26.71 -4.83
CA ASN A 99 27.51 26.33 -3.42
C ASN A 99 26.79 24.99 -3.18
N GLN A 100 27.49 24.07 -2.55
CA GLN A 100 27.00 22.75 -2.16
C GLN A 100 26.89 22.67 -0.63
N GLY A 101 25.68 22.41 -0.12
CA GLY A 101 25.44 22.14 1.28
C GLY A 101 25.74 20.69 1.65
N PHE A 102 26.38 20.48 2.80
CA PHE A 102 26.68 19.19 3.40
C PHE A 102 26.04 19.13 4.80
N PRO A 103 24.88 18.47 4.93
CA PRO A 103 24.26 18.26 6.24
C PRO A 103 25.18 17.50 7.20
N TRP A 104 24.95 17.63 8.51
CA TRP A 104 25.71 16.89 9.51
C TRP A 104 25.74 15.39 9.24
N PHE A 105 26.84 14.74 9.60
CA PHE A 105 27.06 13.31 9.37
C PHE A 105 25.87 12.46 9.84
N GLY A 106 25.39 11.60 8.93
CA GLY A 106 24.27 10.71 9.18
C GLY A 106 22.87 11.35 9.10
N THR A 107 22.73 12.65 8.83
CA THR A 107 21.42 13.30 8.60
C THR A 107 20.71 12.69 7.39
N LEU A 108 21.44 12.60 6.27
CA LEU A 108 20.96 11.98 5.03
C LEU A 108 20.56 10.51 5.23
N ARG A 109 21.36 9.75 6.01
CA ARG A 109 21.04 8.36 6.35
C ARG A 109 19.71 8.25 7.11
N GLN A 110 19.45 9.15 8.06
CA GLN A 110 18.17 9.12 8.80
C GLN A 110 16.99 9.54 7.95
N GLN A 111 17.16 10.52 7.06
CA GLN A 111 16.12 10.87 6.07
C GLN A 111 15.77 9.67 5.19
N ARG A 112 16.77 8.95 4.69
CA ARG A 112 16.55 7.72 3.91
C ARG A 112 15.82 6.65 4.73
N LYS A 113 16.25 6.39 5.97
CA LYS A 113 15.59 5.41 6.86
C LYS A 113 14.12 5.73 7.14
N ILE A 114 13.76 7.00 7.32
CA ILE A 114 12.35 7.43 7.50
C ILE A 114 11.53 7.08 6.26
N ALA A 115 12.08 7.33 5.06
CA ALA A 115 11.40 7.06 3.81
C ALA A 115 11.36 5.55 3.47
N ASP A 116 12.40 4.78 3.83
CA ASP A 116 12.39 3.31 3.72
C ASP A 116 11.32 2.71 4.63
N ALA A 117 11.22 3.17 5.88
CA ALA A 117 10.19 2.73 6.81
C ALA A 117 8.78 3.07 6.31
N GLU A 118 8.60 4.24 5.67
CA GLU A 118 7.34 4.58 4.98
C GLU A 118 7.01 3.57 3.87
N ALA A 119 7.97 3.28 2.98
CA ALA A 119 7.77 2.33 1.90
C ALA A 119 7.41 0.92 2.43
N ASN A 120 8.11 0.45 3.47
CA ASN A 120 7.80 -0.82 4.12
C ASN A 120 6.38 -0.83 4.73
N ARG A 121 5.96 0.29 5.33
CA ARG A 121 4.62 0.43 5.88
C ARG A 121 3.54 0.35 4.79
N GLU A 122 3.73 1.06 3.68
CA GLU A 122 2.79 1.03 2.56
C GLU A 122 2.73 -0.35 1.89
N LEU A 123 3.84 -1.09 1.82
CA LEU A 123 3.84 -2.48 1.35
C LEU A 123 3.00 -3.37 2.27
N ALA A 124 3.18 -3.25 3.59
CA ALA A 124 2.41 -4.01 4.56
C ALA A 124 0.91 -3.63 4.53
N ARG A 125 0.57 -2.36 4.25
CA ARG A 125 -0.83 -1.96 4.02
C ARG A 125 -1.43 -2.65 2.79
N TYR A 126 -0.71 -2.70 1.68
CA TYR A 126 -1.13 -3.43 0.49
C TYR A 126 -1.40 -4.92 0.80
N GLU A 127 -0.47 -5.59 1.48
CA GLU A 127 -0.62 -7.00 1.87
C GLU A 127 -1.80 -7.24 2.82
N ARG A 128 -2.07 -6.28 3.72
CA ARG A 128 -3.27 -6.30 4.57
C ARG A 128 -4.55 -6.23 3.74
N THR A 129 -4.66 -5.24 2.86
CA THR A 129 -5.83 -5.04 2.00
C THR A 129 -6.06 -6.27 1.11
N LYS A 130 -4.98 -6.86 0.60
CA LYS A 130 -5.00 -8.11 -0.17
C LYS A 130 -5.58 -9.27 0.63
N ARG A 131 -5.10 -9.49 1.84
CA ARG A 131 -5.62 -10.53 2.74
C ARG A 131 -7.09 -10.34 3.11
N ASP A 132 -7.50 -9.10 3.41
CA ASP A 132 -8.91 -8.78 3.69
C ASP A 132 -9.80 -9.06 2.47
N LEU A 133 -9.36 -8.66 1.27
CA LEU A 133 -10.08 -8.98 0.04
C LEU A 133 -10.23 -10.51 -0.15
N HIS A 134 -9.16 -11.27 0.05
CA HIS A 134 -9.21 -12.73 -0.07
C HIS A 134 -10.18 -13.33 0.94
N PHE A 135 -10.14 -12.88 2.19
CA PHE A 135 -11.05 -13.33 3.23
C PHE A 135 -12.51 -13.06 2.86
N ARG A 136 -12.82 -11.83 2.43
CA ARG A 136 -14.19 -11.44 2.04
C ARG A 136 -14.70 -12.24 0.84
N ILE A 137 -13.86 -12.48 -0.17
CA ILE A 137 -14.22 -13.31 -1.32
C ILE A 137 -14.51 -14.74 -0.88
N LYS A 138 -13.63 -15.35 -0.07
CA LYS A 138 -13.83 -16.70 0.44
C LYS A 138 -15.12 -16.80 1.25
N ALA A 139 -15.34 -15.88 2.18
CA ALA A 139 -16.55 -15.84 3.00
C ALA A 139 -17.80 -15.72 2.14
N SER A 140 -17.83 -14.78 1.19
CA SER A 140 -18.96 -14.59 0.27
C SER A 140 -19.17 -15.77 -0.67
N TYR A 141 -18.10 -16.43 -1.12
CA TYR A 141 -18.15 -17.62 -1.96
C TYR A 141 -18.77 -18.80 -1.22
N PHE A 142 -18.34 -19.07 0.02
CA PHE A 142 -18.91 -20.14 0.83
C PHE A 142 -20.33 -19.84 1.30
N GLU A 143 -20.68 -18.57 1.53
CA GLU A 143 -22.06 -18.15 1.79
C GLU A 143 -22.96 -18.46 0.57
N TYR A 144 -22.53 -18.10 -0.63
CA TYR A 144 -23.24 -18.45 -1.88
C TYR A 144 -23.37 -19.97 -2.06
N ALA A 145 -22.28 -20.72 -1.83
CA ALA A 145 -22.27 -22.17 -1.91
C ALA A 145 -23.26 -22.82 -0.92
N LEU A 146 -23.30 -22.32 0.32
CA LEU A 146 -24.20 -22.79 1.35
C LEU A 146 -25.66 -22.59 0.96
N ILE A 147 -26.03 -21.41 0.45
CA ILE A 147 -27.41 -21.14 0.03
C ILE A 147 -27.83 -22.04 -1.13
N ARG A 148 -26.95 -22.25 -2.12
CA ARG A 148 -27.15 -23.19 -3.23
C ARG A 148 -27.39 -24.62 -2.74
N GLN A 149 -26.55 -25.10 -1.81
CA GLN A 149 -26.67 -26.45 -1.27
C GLN A 149 -27.95 -26.61 -0.44
N LYS A 150 -28.32 -25.60 0.36
CA LYS A 150 -29.58 -25.59 1.12
C LYS A 150 -30.79 -25.67 0.19
N LEU A 151 -30.82 -24.90 -0.90
CA LEU A 151 -31.89 -24.97 -1.90
C LEU A 151 -32.01 -26.37 -2.52
N ALA A 152 -30.88 -27.00 -2.86
CA ALA A 152 -30.89 -28.36 -3.39
C ALA A 152 -31.44 -29.38 -2.38
N ILE A 153 -31.01 -29.30 -1.11
CA ILE A 153 -31.50 -30.18 -0.04
C ILE A 153 -33.00 -29.97 0.22
N ILE A 154 -33.45 -28.72 0.28
CA ILE A 154 -34.87 -28.40 0.49
C ILE A 154 -35.73 -28.89 -0.66
N SER A 155 -35.27 -28.73 -1.91
CA SER A 155 -36.00 -29.21 -3.08
C SER A 155 -36.17 -30.73 -3.03
N ASN A 156 -35.12 -31.46 -2.64
CA ASN A 156 -35.17 -32.90 -2.43
C ASN A 156 -36.11 -33.29 -1.27
N ASN A 157 -36.10 -32.52 -0.18
CA ASN A 157 -36.97 -32.76 0.97
C ASN A 157 -38.45 -32.51 0.64
N ILE A 158 -38.75 -31.47 -0.14
CA ILE A 158 -40.11 -31.19 -0.64
C ILE A 158 -40.60 -32.36 -1.48
N GLN A 159 -39.78 -32.83 -2.44
CA GLN A 159 -40.13 -33.98 -3.26
C GLN A 159 -40.39 -35.23 -2.42
N LEU A 160 -39.51 -35.53 -1.45
CA LEU A 160 -39.69 -36.66 -0.55
C LEU A 160 -40.98 -36.54 0.29
N MET A 161 -41.30 -35.33 0.75
CA MET A 161 -42.49 -35.09 1.56
C MET A 161 -43.78 -35.16 0.74
N GLN A 162 -43.74 -34.80 -0.56
CA GLN A 162 -44.83 -35.04 -1.51
C GLN A 162 -45.07 -36.53 -1.71
N ASP A 163 -44.01 -37.33 -1.88
CA ASP A 163 -44.13 -38.79 -1.99
C ASP A 163 -44.76 -39.40 -0.72
N VAL A 164 -44.41 -38.89 0.46
CA VAL A 164 -45.02 -39.29 1.74
C VAL A 164 -46.49 -38.88 1.82
N GLU A 165 -46.85 -37.68 1.36
CA GLU A 165 -48.23 -37.21 1.30
C GLU A 165 -49.10 -38.17 0.47
N GLU A 166 -48.63 -38.60 -0.70
CA GLU A 166 -49.35 -39.54 -1.56
C GLU A 166 -49.65 -40.87 -0.85
N VAL A 167 -48.66 -41.43 -0.14
CA VAL A 167 -48.81 -42.68 0.63
C VAL A 167 -49.79 -42.50 1.80
N VAL A 168 -49.70 -41.39 2.53
CA VAL A 168 -50.60 -41.08 3.65
C VAL A 168 -52.03 -40.87 3.17
N LEU A 169 -52.21 -40.19 2.03
CA LEU A 169 -53.50 -39.94 1.42
C LEU A 169 -54.16 -41.24 0.93
N ALA A 170 -53.39 -42.16 0.36
CA ALA A 170 -53.89 -43.50 0.02
C ALA A 170 -54.39 -44.28 1.24
N LYS A 171 -53.64 -44.28 2.35
CA LYS A 171 -54.04 -44.94 3.61
C LYS A 171 -55.21 -44.27 4.32
N PHE A 172 -55.32 -42.94 4.21
CA PHE A 172 -56.47 -42.21 4.74
C PHE A 172 -57.76 -42.63 4.01
N ARG A 173 -57.72 -42.79 2.69
CA ARG A 173 -58.87 -43.24 1.87
C ARG A 173 -59.34 -44.65 2.23
N THR A 174 -58.46 -45.53 2.69
CA THR A 174 -58.79 -46.88 3.15
C THR A 174 -59.17 -46.94 4.64
N GLY A 175 -59.15 -45.80 5.36
CA GLY A 175 -59.49 -45.71 6.78
C GLY A 175 -58.36 -46.10 7.75
N GLU A 176 -57.17 -46.39 7.24
CA GLU A 176 -56.01 -46.85 8.02
C GLU A 176 -55.19 -45.71 8.63
N ASN A 177 -55.50 -44.45 8.30
CA ASN A 177 -54.80 -43.27 8.80
C ASN A 177 -55.77 -42.15 9.18
N THR A 178 -55.32 -41.20 9.98
CA THR A 178 -56.17 -40.09 10.45
C THR A 178 -55.99 -38.84 9.60
N TYR A 179 -57.06 -38.03 9.48
CA TYR A 179 -56.99 -36.72 8.82
C TYR A 179 -55.95 -35.79 9.47
N ALA A 180 -55.74 -35.93 10.79
CA ALA A 180 -54.71 -35.19 11.51
C ALA A 180 -53.29 -35.51 11.01
N THR A 181 -53.01 -36.77 10.63
CA THR A 181 -51.73 -37.15 10.03
C THR A 181 -51.52 -36.47 8.68
N LEU A 182 -52.54 -36.46 7.82
CA LEU A 182 -52.48 -35.78 6.51
C LEU A 182 -52.23 -34.28 6.67
N LEU A 183 -52.98 -33.62 7.55
CA LEU A 183 -52.81 -32.19 7.82
C LEU A 183 -51.41 -31.86 8.33
N LYS A 184 -50.81 -32.75 9.16
CA LYS A 184 -49.44 -32.58 9.63
C LYS A 184 -48.41 -32.61 8.49
N ILE A 185 -48.57 -33.50 7.52
CA ILE A 185 -47.69 -33.55 6.33
C ILE A 185 -47.85 -32.27 5.50
N GLN A 186 -49.07 -31.80 5.28
CA GLN A 186 -49.34 -30.58 4.52
C GLN A 186 -48.75 -29.33 5.18
N VAL A 187 -48.84 -29.21 6.52
CA VAL A 187 -48.21 -28.13 7.26
C VAL A 187 -46.68 -28.17 7.13
N GLU A 188 -46.07 -29.37 7.15
CA GLU A 188 -44.63 -29.51 6.97
C GLU A 188 -44.19 -29.18 5.55
N LEU A 189 -44.97 -29.56 4.52
CA LEU A 189 -44.74 -29.16 3.13
C LEU A 189 -44.76 -27.63 2.99
N GLU A 190 -45.75 -26.95 3.55
CA GLU A 190 -45.82 -25.49 3.48
C GLU A 190 -44.64 -24.83 4.20
N ARG A 191 -44.21 -25.40 5.34
CA ARG A 191 -43.00 -24.95 6.05
C ARG A 191 -41.75 -25.06 5.16
N LEU A 192 -41.58 -26.17 4.45
CA LEU A 192 -40.45 -26.38 3.53
C LEU A 192 -40.51 -25.43 2.33
N ASN A 193 -41.71 -25.19 1.76
CA ASN A 193 -41.90 -24.23 0.67
C ASN A 193 -41.56 -22.80 1.09
N ASP A 194 -41.96 -22.37 2.28
CA ASP A 194 -41.62 -21.05 2.81
C ASP A 194 -40.12 -20.91 3.08
N GLU A 195 -39.48 -21.97 3.56
CA GLU A 195 -38.03 -22.00 3.73
C GLU A 195 -37.29 -21.93 2.38
N GLN A 196 -37.80 -22.62 1.34
CA GLN A 196 -37.28 -22.52 -0.02
C GLN A 196 -37.33 -21.09 -0.56
N LYS A 197 -38.50 -20.45 -0.52
CA LYS A 197 -38.70 -19.07 -0.97
C LYS A 197 -37.75 -18.10 -0.26
N SER A 198 -37.52 -18.32 1.04
CA SER A 198 -36.59 -17.52 1.83
C SER A 198 -35.16 -17.62 1.29
N TYR A 199 -34.67 -18.82 0.95
CA TYR A 199 -33.35 -18.98 0.35
C TYR A 199 -33.27 -18.48 -1.10
N GLU A 200 -34.34 -18.60 -1.88
CA GLU A 200 -34.44 -18.04 -3.24
C GLU A 200 -34.30 -16.52 -3.23
N GLN A 201 -34.85 -15.84 -2.20
CA GLN A 201 -34.69 -14.40 -2.00
C GLN A 201 -33.28 -14.00 -1.56
N LEU A 202 -32.57 -14.86 -0.83
CA LEU A 202 -31.18 -14.61 -0.39
C LEU A 202 -30.16 -14.84 -1.50
N LEU A 203 -30.44 -15.73 -2.45
CA LEU A 203 -29.55 -16.06 -3.55
C LEU A 203 -29.09 -14.82 -4.35
N PRO A 204 -29.96 -13.92 -4.85
CA PRO A 204 -29.52 -12.72 -5.58
C PRO A 204 -28.69 -11.76 -4.70
N VAL A 205 -28.91 -11.74 -3.38
CA VAL A 205 -28.12 -10.90 -2.46
C VAL A 205 -26.68 -11.40 -2.36
N THR A 206 -26.50 -12.72 -2.19
CA THR A 206 -25.16 -13.34 -2.14
C THR A 206 -24.43 -13.21 -3.49
N HIS A 207 -25.17 -13.31 -4.59
CA HIS A 207 -24.67 -13.10 -5.95
C HIS A 207 -24.16 -11.67 -6.16
N ALA A 208 -24.97 -10.67 -5.81
CA ALA A 208 -24.61 -9.26 -5.91
C ALA A 208 -23.39 -8.92 -5.03
N ARG A 209 -23.32 -9.47 -3.81
CA ARG A 209 -22.18 -9.28 -2.90
C ARG A 209 -20.88 -9.81 -3.50
N LEU A 210 -20.90 -11.03 -4.06
CA LEU A 210 -19.70 -11.61 -4.66
C LEU A 210 -19.28 -10.83 -5.91
N ASN A 211 -20.21 -10.45 -6.78
CA ASN A 211 -19.93 -9.59 -7.93
C ASN A 211 -19.32 -8.24 -7.54
N TYR A 212 -19.84 -7.61 -6.48
CA TYR A 212 -19.28 -6.37 -5.96
C TYR A 212 -17.79 -6.53 -5.56
N LEU A 213 -17.45 -7.62 -4.86
CA LEU A 213 -16.06 -7.91 -4.48
C LEU A 213 -15.15 -8.19 -5.68
N LEU A 214 -15.72 -8.73 -6.76
CA LEU A 214 -15.05 -8.97 -8.04
C LEU A 214 -15.00 -7.72 -8.93
N ASN A 215 -15.53 -6.57 -8.47
CA ASN A 215 -15.67 -5.35 -9.25
C ASN A 215 -16.47 -5.57 -10.57
N ARG A 216 -17.58 -6.31 -10.47
CA ARG A 216 -18.51 -6.62 -11.57
C ARG A 216 -19.90 -6.02 -11.29
N PRO A 217 -20.73 -5.80 -12.32
CA PRO A 217 -22.15 -5.45 -12.13
C PRO A 217 -22.86 -6.46 -11.23
N ALA A 218 -23.77 -6.00 -10.36
CA ALA A 218 -24.42 -6.84 -9.35
C ALA A 218 -25.22 -8.02 -9.95
N ASP A 219 -25.78 -7.80 -11.14
CA ASP A 219 -26.59 -8.71 -11.93
C ASP A 219 -25.79 -9.59 -12.89
N ALA A 220 -24.46 -9.39 -13.01
CA ALA A 220 -23.63 -10.16 -13.92
C ALA A 220 -23.60 -11.64 -13.53
N VAL A 221 -23.90 -12.54 -14.46
CA VAL A 221 -23.95 -13.99 -14.18
C VAL A 221 -22.63 -14.47 -13.56
N LEU A 222 -22.71 -15.13 -12.40
CA LEU A 222 -21.59 -15.81 -11.77
C LEU A 222 -21.28 -17.10 -12.54
N PRO A 223 -20.08 -17.24 -13.13
CA PRO A 223 -19.73 -18.40 -13.93
C PRO A 223 -19.21 -19.55 -13.06
N VAL A 224 -19.80 -19.75 -11.87
CA VAL A 224 -19.30 -20.71 -10.89
C VAL A 224 -20.43 -21.53 -10.31
N ASP A 225 -20.31 -22.85 -10.46
CA ASP A 225 -21.06 -23.81 -9.67
C ASP A 225 -20.19 -24.19 -8.45
N PRO A 226 -20.56 -23.77 -7.24
CA PRO A 226 -19.65 -23.81 -6.12
C PRO A 226 -19.49 -25.25 -5.61
N GLN A 227 -18.32 -25.83 -5.82
CA GLN A 227 -17.92 -27.06 -5.15
C GLN A 227 -17.35 -26.75 -3.78
N ILE A 228 -17.89 -27.40 -2.74
CA ILE A 228 -17.43 -27.29 -1.36
C ILE A 228 -16.52 -28.48 -1.09
N GLU A 229 -15.22 -28.29 -1.28
CA GLU A 229 -14.20 -29.21 -0.76
C GLU A 229 -13.75 -28.70 0.60
N LEU A 230 -14.05 -29.48 1.65
CA LEU A 230 -13.60 -29.16 3.01
C LEU A 230 -12.19 -29.73 3.19
N ASP A 231 -11.22 -28.83 3.22
CA ASP A 231 -9.84 -29.21 3.51
C ASP A 231 -9.60 -29.17 5.02
N THR A 232 -9.19 -30.29 5.62
CA THR A 232 -8.86 -30.34 7.05
C THR A 232 -7.45 -29.81 7.26
N ILE A 233 -7.32 -28.60 7.82
CA ILE A 233 -6.02 -28.03 8.15
C ILE A 233 -5.64 -28.48 9.56
N ALA A 234 -4.58 -29.27 9.68
CA ALA A 234 -3.94 -29.51 10.98
C ALA A 234 -3.15 -28.25 11.35
N ILE A 235 -3.67 -27.48 12.31
CA ILE A 235 -3.02 -26.26 12.80
C ILE A 235 -2.28 -26.60 14.07
N ASP A 236 -0.95 -26.48 14.03
CA ASP A 236 -0.14 -26.46 15.24
C ASP A 236 0.01 -25.00 15.74
N PHE A 237 -0.21 -24.80 17.03
CA PHE A 237 -0.23 -23.46 17.62
C PHE A 237 1.16 -22.82 17.66
N GLU A 238 2.20 -23.63 17.89
CA GLU A 238 3.57 -23.14 17.97
C GLU A 238 4.07 -22.63 16.61
N THR A 239 3.87 -23.42 15.56
CA THR A 239 4.15 -23.00 14.18
C THR A 239 3.33 -21.78 13.74
N LEU A 240 2.07 -21.67 14.16
CA LEU A 240 1.22 -20.52 13.84
C LEU A 240 1.70 -19.22 14.51
N THR A 241 2.07 -19.28 15.79
CA THR A 241 2.57 -18.10 16.53
C THR A 241 3.89 -17.59 15.95
N ALA A 242 4.80 -18.49 15.59
CA ALA A 242 6.03 -18.14 14.88
C ALA A 242 5.72 -17.46 13.53
N ALA A 243 4.83 -18.04 12.72
CA ALA A 243 4.44 -17.48 11.42
C ALA A 243 3.73 -16.12 11.54
N LEU A 244 2.92 -15.91 12.58
CA LEU A 244 2.24 -14.63 12.84
C LEU A 244 3.24 -13.51 13.14
N SER A 245 4.31 -13.80 13.89
CA SER A 245 5.33 -12.79 14.21
C SER A 245 6.05 -12.27 12.96
N GLU A 246 6.23 -13.11 11.95
CA GLU A 246 6.98 -12.79 10.74
C GLU A 246 6.08 -12.26 9.61
N LYS A 247 4.90 -12.86 9.42
CA LYS A 247 4.06 -12.65 8.22
C LYS A 247 2.82 -11.80 8.42
N ASN A 248 2.54 -11.32 9.64
CA ASN A 248 1.36 -10.51 9.93
C ASN A 248 1.57 -9.05 9.46
N PRO A 249 0.78 -8.56 8.48
CA PRO A 249 0.96 -7.20 7.97
C PRO A 249 0.70 -6.11 9.01
N GLU A 250 -0.20 -6.31 9.98
CA GLU A 250 -0.45 -5.31 11.03
C GLU A 250 0.78 -5.15 11.95
N MET A 251 1.46 -6.25 12.26
CA MET A 251 2.72 -6.21 13.02
C MET A 251 3.83 -5.53 12.21
N GLN A 252 3.88 -5.75 10.89
CA GLN A 252 4.84 -5.09 10.01
C GLN A 252 4.57 -3.58 9.89
N ILE A 253 3.30 -3.15 9.83
CA ILE A 253 2.90 -1.74 9.87
C ILE A 253 3.35 -1.09 11.20
N ALA A 254 3.11 -1.76 12.33
CA ALA A 254 3.53 -1.27 13.65
C ALA A 254 5.06 -1.16 13.75
N THR A 255 5.78 -2.20 13.32
CA THR A 255 7.26 -2.22 13.31
C THR A 255 7.83 -1.09 12.46
N ALA A 256 7.35 -0.93 11.22
CA ALA A 256 7.77 0.15 10.34
C ALA A 256 7.46 1.54 10.92
N THR A 257 6.34 1.68 11.64
CA THR A 257 5.97 2.95 12.31
C THR A 257 6.90 3.27 13.50
N SER A 258 7.30 2.27 14.28
CA SER A 258 8.31 2.43 15.34
C SER A 258 9.67 2.80 14.74
N GLU A 259 10.10 2.11 13.67
CA GLU A 259 11.36 2.41 12.97
C GLU A 259 11.39 3.84 12.42
N GLN A 260 10.30 4.25 11.75
CA GLN A 260 10.13 5.61 11.24
C GLN A 260 10.27 6.63 12.38
N SER A 261 9.58 6.41 13.50
CA SER A 261 9.59 7.32 14.64
C SER A 261 10.96 7.39 15.31
N ARG A 262 11.68 6.26 15.39
CA ARG A 262 13.05 6.18 15.91
C ARG A 262 14.03 6.95 15.03
N SER A 263 13.97 6.78 13.71
CA SER A 263 14.81 7.52 12.77
C SER A 263 14.45 9.00 12.70
N ALA A 264 13.16 9.37 12.84
CA ALA A 264 12.72 10.75 12.95
C ALA A 264 13.28 11.44 14.21
N LEU A 265 13.29 10.76 15.36
CA LEU A 265 13.94 11.27 16.57
C LEU A 265 15.44 11.51 16.34
N GLN A 266 16.14 10.55 15.74
CA GLN A 266 17.57 10.69 15.43
C GLN A 266 17.85 11.82 14.43
N LEU A 267 16.96 12.04 13.46
CA LEU A 267 17.05 13.14 12.51
C LEU A 267 16.90 14.50 13.22
N VAL A 268 15.91 14.64 14.09
CA VAL A 268 15.70 15.88 14.87
C VAL A 268 16.85 16.12 15.85
N GLN A 269 17.40 15.09 16.48
CA GLN A 269 18.60 15.23 17.30
C GLN A 269 19.80 15.73 16.49
N LYS A 270 19.89 15.33 15.22
CA LYS A 270 20.97 15.77 14.31
C LYS A 270 20.85 17.24 13.89
N SER A 271 19.68 17.87 14.00
CA SER A 271 19.54 19.31 13.76
C SER A 271 20.18 20.19 14.84
N ASN A 272 20.70 19.59 15.92
CA ASN A 272 21.52 20.26 16.93
C ASN A 272 23.01 20.37 16.56
N TYR A 273 23.42 19.83 15.43
CA TYR A 273 24.80 19.87 14.97
C TYR A 273 24.94 20.81 13.76
N PRO A 274 26.17 21.31 13.49
CA PRO A 274 26.38 22.20 12.36
C PRO A 274 26.12 21.51 11.02
N ALA A 275 25.77 22.31 10.02
CA ALA A 275 25.87 21.92 8.63
C ALA A 275 27.07 22.65 7.99
N PHE A 276 27.69 22.02 7.01
CA PHE A 276 28.82 22.57 6.27
C PHE A 276 28.37 23.00 4.88
N GLY A 277 29.12 23.89 4.24
CA GLY A 277 28.93 24.24 2.84
C GLY A 277 30.28 24.47 2.18
N LEU A 278 30.37 24.09 0.91
CA LEU A 278 31.53 24.35 0.07
C LEU A 278 31.08 25.20 -1.11
N GLY A 279 31.68 26.37 -1.23
CA GLY A 279 31.42 27.33 -2.29
C GLY A 279 32.64 27.49 -3.19
N ILE A 280 32.40 27.57 -4.50
CA ILE A 280 33.38 28.02 -5.49
C ILE A 280 32.80 29.26 -6.15
N GLN A 281 33.57 30.33 -6.18
CA GLN A 281 33.18 31.60 -6.77
C GLN A 281 34.20 32.02 -7.82
N TYR A 282 33.72 32.29 -9.02
CA TYR A 282 34.47 32.95 -10.08
C TYR A 282 33.97 34.39 -10.18
N GLN A 283 34.88 35.34 -10.09
CA GLN A 283 34.56 36.76 -10.25
C GLN A 283 35.31 37.29 -11.46
N GLN A 284 34.56 37.74 -12.45
CA GLN A 284 35.11 38.47 -13.57
C GLN A 284 35.31 39.92 -13.15
N MET A 285 36.55 40.37 -13.13
CA MET A 285 36.87 41.75 -12.81
C MET A 285 36.91 42.58 -14.09
N GLY A 286 36.25 43.74 -14.03
CA GLY A 286 36.30 44.72 -15.10
C GLY A 286 37.62 45.50 -15.11
N ASN A 287 37.70 46.48 -15.99
CA ASN A 287 38.80 47.43 -15.98
C ASN A 287 38.63 48.40 -14.80
N MET A 288 39.64 48.50 -13.93
CA MET A 288 39.67 49.46 -12.83
C MET A 288 40.75 50.50 -13.13
N ASN A 289 40.35 51.75 -13.38
CA ASN A 289 41.25 52.87 -13.67
C ASN A 289 42.28 52.62 -14.80
N GLY A 290 41.90 51.89 -15.85
CA GLY A 290 42.75 51.57 -17.00
C GLY A 290 43.52 50.25 -16.87
N VAL A 291 43.49 49.59 -15.71
CA VAL A 291 44.17 48.31 -15.45
C VAL A 291 43.17 47.15 -15.50
N ASN A 292 43.49 46.13 -16.30
CA ASN A 292 42.74 44.88 -16.32
C ASN A 292 43.16 44.03 -15.12
N LEU A 293 42.26 43.80 -14.16
CA LEU A 293 42.55 42.91 -13.03
C LEU A 293 42.39 41.44 -13.45
N PRO A 294 43.21 40.52 -12.91
CA PRO A 294 42.99 39.10 -13.10
C PRO A 294 41.70 38.67 -12.40
N ASP A 295 40.95 37.77 -13.04
CA ASP A 295 39.71 37.21 -12.49
C ASP A 295 40.01 36.23 -11.34
N PRO A 296 39.65 36.53 -10.08
CA PRO A 296 39.92 35.60 -9.00
C PRO A 296 38.93 34.44 -8.97
N VAL A 297 39.44 33.28 -8.57
CA VAL A 297 38.64 32.13 -8.14
C VAL A 297 38.79 31.99 -6.62
N MET A 298 37.67 32.01 -5.91
CA MET A 298 37.61 31.85 -4.47
C MET A 298 36.97 30.51 -4.11
N VAL A 299 37.58 29.81 -3.16
CA VAL A 299 37.00 28.63 -2.52
C VAL A 299 36.64 29.00 -1.09
N SER A 300 35.39 28.78 -0.71
CA SER A 300 34.87 29.12 0.63
C SER A 300 34.32 27.90 1.34
N VAL A 301 34.57 27.79 2.64
CA VAL A 301 33.92 26.83 3.52
C VAL A 301 33.00 27.59 4.46
N SER A 302 31.72 27.19 4.53
CA SER A 302 30.74 27.79 5.45
C SER A 302 30.30 26.80 6.51
N VAL A 303 30.03 27.27 7.73
CA VAL A 303 29.48 26.48 8.83
C VAL A 303 28.19 27.14 9.31
N SER A 304 27.08 26.40 9.30
CA SER A 304 25.79 26.84 9.84
C SER A 304 25.60 26.28 11.25
N LEU A 305 25.56 27.15 12.27
CA LEU A 305 25.43 26.76 13.67
C LEU A 305 23.97 26.86 14.17
N PRO A 306 23.42 25.82 14.84
CA PRO A 306 22.07 25.87 15.37
C PRO A 306 22.02 26.62 16.72
N LEU A 307 21.75 27.92 16.67
CA LEU A 307 21.76 28.79 17.87
C LEU A 307 20.44 28.77 18.67
N TRP A 308 19.34 28.30 18.06
CA TRP A 308 18.00 28.30 18.68
C TRP A 308 17.75 27.04 19.53
N PHE A 309 18.51 26.87 20.61
CA PHE A 309 18.46 25.67 21.45
C PHE A 309 17.06 25.38 22.05
N GLY A 310 16.28 26.41 22.39
CA GLY A 310 14.92 26.24 22.90
C GLY A 310 13.98 25.57 21.90
N LYS A 311 13.99 26.04 20.63
CA LYS A 311 13.24 25.44 19.51
C LYS A 311 13.63 23.97 19.33
N ASN A 312 14.93 23.68 19.34
CA ASN A 312 15.42 22.32 19.11
C ASN A 312 15.09 21.37 20.27
N LYS A 313 15.18 21.83 21.53
CA LYS A 313 14.73 21.05 22.70
C LYS A 313 13.26 20.67 22.59
N ALA A 314 12.40 21.61 22.22
CA ALA A 314 10.97 21.35 22.01
C ALA A 314 10.73 20.34 20.87
N ALA A 315 11.46 20.46 19.76
CA ALA A 315 11.36 19.53 18.63
C ALA A 315 11.79 18.10 19.02
N VAL A 316 12.88 17.96 19.78
CA VAL A 316 13.34 16.65 20.29
C VAL A 316 12.31 16.05 21.23
N ALA A 317 11.76 16.84 22.18
CA ALA A 317 10.73 16.37 23.09
C ALA A 317 9.48 15.87 22.33
N ALA A 318 9.02 16.62 21.33
CA ALA A 318 7.90 16.20 20.49
C ALA A 318 8.19 14.89 19.73
N ALA A 319 9.40 14.73 19.18
CA ALA A 319 9.80 13.50 18.51
C ALA A 319 9.93 12.30 19.47
N GLN A 320 10.37 12.53 20.70
CA GLN A 320 10.41 11.50 21.75
C GLN A 320 9.01 11.03 22.11
N THR A 321 8.05 11.95 22.27
CA THR A 321 6.66 11.59 22.56
C THR A 321 6.03 10.80 21.41
N ARG A 322 6.28 11.20 20.15
CA ARG A 322 5.83 10.42 18.98
C ARG A 322 6.43 9.01 18.96
N LYS A 323 7.72 8.87 19.27
CA LYS A 323 8.35 7.55 19.38
C LYS A 323 7.69 6.69 20.47
N LYS A 324 7.46 7.25 21.66
CA LYS A 324 6.78 6.53 22.75
C LYS A 324 5.34 6.12 22.40
N ALA A 325 4.66 6.83 21.51
CA ALA A 325 3.34 6.46 21.04
C ALA A 325 3.36 5.36 19.96
N ALA A 326 4.50 5.14 19.32
CA ALA A 326 4.69 4.13 18.27
C ALA A 326 5.35 2.84 18.78
N ASP A 327 6.02 2.89 19.95
CA ASP A 327 6.57 1.75 20.69
C ASP A 327 5.51 1.14 21.62
#